data_AF-A0A8J4G150-F1
#
_entry.id   AF-A0A8J4G150-F1
#
_cell.length_a   1.000
_cell.length_b   1.000
_cell.length_c   1.000
_cell.angle_alpha   90.00
_cell.angle_beta   90.00
_cell.angle_gamma   90.00
#
_symmetry.space_group_name_H-M   'P 1'
#
loop_
_entity.id
_entity.type
_entity.pdbx_description
1 polymer ?
#
loop_
_entity_poly.entity_id
_entity_poly.type
_entity_poly.pdbx_seq_one_letter_code
_entity_poly.pdbx_strand_id
1 'polypeptide(L)'
;MSQAYLLYLAGLFDSYGHSDCSIIFCVEVGGPPAPKRPRTRRSTFQHQSDAGQLRVKELPAHLMVLCGGSKHFAALYKRLQSETPTVPSSGNPGPSPRARPELTFRLDSAEELPYAYAAVRFIYTGKLESRASTAELLQIRRQAARMQISECLEKIDEVIASRVTTTAGVKELYACRHLLPTADEAPSTASLMRICRKHITHNCGAYIATLQPAAALGELLAWLFPDAASVLSDPDTRLQVQALPATAMEALFRCDAFATDNEASVLLMLAYWLTANGGSTGSETRVRLCRLIRLSQLNTAYLHGLLPKITWFPLTREEHQFLCQYLAETDVTRRKSLAVAAQGRHDCTSLWYTAKPRPIARADVGKPYDWIVMQQDLAADLDLVSHKIPGGLTGAFVNGASRLVAHGFEWYPGGLWFNDDGVSEAVLSCAVPAPLAAFTSARDVVGVVSVAAQISVFRWRAGGRGDGATDATAASATPSVRREEAASKKYGNNDVVTVTSGVTGSGWRLLILGKSIRKEAGASTRLMPLLAPYLHDGKLSGSVTFWSQ
;
A
#
# COMPACT_ATOMS: atom_id res chain seq x y z
N MET A 1 -5.23 -18.79 32.48
CA MET A 1 -6.51 -19.41 32.89
C MET A 1 -6.39 -20.92 32.77
N SER A 2 -6.98 -21.70 33.67
CA SER A 2 -6.98 -23.16 33.53
C SER A 2 -7.86 -23.57 32.34
N GLN A 3 -7.53 -24.70 31.70
CA GLN A 3 -8.31 -25.26 30.59
C GLN A 3 -9.77 -25.53 30.97
N ALA A 4 -10.02 -25.97 32.21
CA ALA A 4 -11.37 -26.20 32.74
C ALA A 4 -12.22 -24.91 32.74
N TYR A 5 -11.61 -23.77 33.07
CA TYR A 5 -12.32 -22.48 33.05
C TYR A 5 -12.67 -22.05 31.62
N LEU A 6 -11.77 -22.26 30.65
CA LEU A 6 -12.07 -21.98 29.24
C LEU A 6 -13.19 -22.88 28.68
N LEU A 7 -13.24 -24.15 29.09
CA LEU A 7 -14.33 -25.06 28.72
C LEU A 7 -15.66 -24.63 29.35
N TYR A 8 -15.63 -24.16 30.60
CA TYR A 8 -16.81 -23.59 31.25
C TYR A 8 -17.31 -22.34 30.52
N LEU A 9 -16.44 -21.38 30.22
CA LEU A 9 -16.79 -20.19 29.44
C LEU A 9 -17.35 -20.57 28.06
N ALA A 10 -16.72 -21.52 27.36
CA ALA A 10 -17.23 -22.01 26.09
C ALA A 10 -18.66 -22.56 26.20
N GLY A 11 -19.01 -23.23 27.30
CA GLY A 11 -20.35 -23.73 27.58
C GLY A 11 -21.38 -22.65 27.93
N LEU A 12 -20.94 -21.42 28.25
CA LEU A 12 -21.83 -20.29 28.50
C LEU A 12 -22.26 -19.56 27.22
N PHE A 13 -21.62 -19.83 26.09
CA PHE A 13 -21.97 -19.19 24.83
C PHE A 13 -23.38 -19.59 24.37
N ASP A 14 -24.22 -18.59 24.06
CA ASP A 14 -25.64 -18.75 23.72
C ASP A 14 -26.48 -19.41 24.84
N SER A 15 -25.97 -19.42 26.07
CA SER A 15 -26.69 -19.91 27.25
C SER A 15 -27.35 -18.76 28.00
N TYR A 16 -28.57 -18.98 28.46
CA TYR A 16 -29.25 -18.06 29.38
C TYR A 16 -28.71 -18.15 30.82
N GLY A 17 -28.02 -19.24 31.18
CA GLY A 17 -27.46 -19.42 32.51
C GLY A 17 -26.40 -18.38 32.82
N HIS A 18 -26.55 -17.66 33.95
CA HIS A 18 -25.67 -16.57 34.41
C HIS A 18 -25.51 -15.37 33.48
N SER A 19 -26.34 -15.32 32.45
CA SER A 19 -26.21 -14.34 31.40
C SER A 19 -26.78 -12.99 31.88
N ASP A 20 -25.98 -11.92 31.77
CA ASP A 20 -26.22 -10.61 32.41
C ASP A 20 -26.41 -9.46 31.39
N CYS A 21 -26.24 -9.71 30.10
CA CYS A 21 -26.56 -8.81 28.98
C CYS A 21 -27.01 -9.57 27.74
N SER A 22 -27.72 -8.95 26.81
CA SER A 22 -28.00 -9.57 25.50
C SER A 22 -27.38 -8.75 24.38
N ILE A 23 -26.85 -9.42 23.35
CA ILE A 23 -26.43 -8.76 22.12
C ILE A 23 -27.61 -8.77 21.15
N ILE A 24 -27.99 -7.59 20.68
CA ILE A 24 -29.06 -7.45 19.69
C ILE A 24 -28.42 -7.16 18.34
N PHE A 25 -28.48 -8.13 17.43
CA PHE A 25 -28.03 -7.95 16.06
C PHE A 25 -29.11 -7.25 15.24
N CYS A 26 -28.78 -6.09 14.68
CA CYS A 26 -29.70 -5.27 13.91
C CYS A 26 -29.18 -5.03 12.49
N VAL A 27 -30.08 -4.98 11.50
CA VAL A 27 -29.79 -4.54 10.13
C VAL A 27 -30.54 -3.24 9.87
N GLU A 28 -29.91 -2.27 9.22
CA GLU A 28 -30.59 -1.04 8.80
C GLU A 28 -31.51 -1.33 7.60
N VAL A 29 -32.79 -1.01 7.74
CA VAL A 29 -33.76 -1.16 6.66
C VAL A 29 -33.68 0.08 5.80
N GLY A 30 -32.97 -0.03 4.66
CA GLY A 30 -32.83 1.04 3.67
C GLY A 30 -34.17 1.39 3.01
N GLY A 31 -34.98 2.18 3.72
CA GLY A 31 -36.22 2.75 3.22
C GLY A 31 -36.38 4.18 3.75
N PRO A 32 -36.99 5.10 2.98
CA PRO A 32 -37.33 6.42 3.50
C PRO A 32 -38.17 6.24 4.78
N PRO A 33 -37.91 7.04 5.83
CA PRO A 33 -38.62 6.91 7.10
C PRO A 33 -40.12 6.96 6.80
N ALA A 34 -40.84 5.90 7.16
CA ALA A 34 -42.27 5.82 6.89
C ALA A 34 -42.94 7.10 7.43
N PRO A 35 -43.82 7.77 6.66
CA PRO A 35 -44.49 8.98 7.11
C PRO A 35 -45.17 8.68 8.44
N LYS A 36 -44.92 9.52 9.45
CA LYS A 36 -45.40 9.37 10.82
C LYS A 36 -46.92 9.18 10.81
N ARG A 37 -47.41 7.93 10.80
CA ARG A 37 -48.83 7.66 10.90
C ARG A 37 -49.29 8.06 12.30
N PRO A 38 -50.40 8.80 12.43
CA PRO A 38 -50.93 9.20 13.73
C PRO A 38 -51.20 7.95 14.58
N ARG A 39 -50.66 7.95 15.81
CA ARG A 39 -50.76 6.88 16.81
C ARG A 39 -52.23 6.55 17.09
N THR A 40 -52.77 5.53 16.42
CA THR A 40 -54.03 4.92 16.83
C THR A 40 -53.75 3.93 17.96
N ARG A 41 -54.49 4.09 19.06
CA ARG A 41 -54.38 3.33 20.31
C ARG A 41 -54.67 1.84 20.06
N ARG A 42 -53.83 0.97 20.62
CA ARG A 42 -53.88 -0.51 20.67
C ARG A 42 -53.37 -1.24 19.42
N SER A 43 -52.07 -1.50 19.40
CA SER A 43 -51.49 -2.65 18.70
C SER A 43 -50.60 -3.40 19.69
N THR A 44 -50.87 -4.69 19.83
CA THR A 44 -50.25 -5.67 20.72
C THR A 44 -48.80 -5.93 20.29
N PHE A 45 -47.91 -6.09 21.28
CA PHE A 45 -46.51 -6.49 21.18
C PHE A 45 -46.21 -7.45 20.01
N GLN A 46 -45.62 -6.97 18.90
CA GLN A 46 -44.70 -7.84 18.12
C GLN A 46 -43.76 -7.20 17.10
N HIS A 47 -43.85 -5.90 16.76
CA HIS A 47 -42.83 -5.28 15.91
C HIS A 47 -42.65 -3.80 16.27
N GLN A 48 -41.87 -3.51 17.30
CA GLN A 48 -41.32 -2.16 17.50
C GLN A 48 -40.07 -2.02 16.62
N SER A 49 -40.29 -1.64 15.37
CA SER A 49 -39.29 -1.09 14.45
C SER A 49 -39.01 0.37 14.84
N ASP A 50 -38.48 0.59 16.05
CA ASP A 50 -38.47 1.93 16.66
C ASP A 50 -37.40 2.90 16.12
N ALA A 51 -36.62 2.54 15.09
CA ALA A 51 -35.65 3.46 14.49
C ALA A 51 -35.22 3.10 13.05
N GLY A 52 -36.06 2.40 12.28
CA GLY A 52 -35.64 1.91 10.94
C GLY A 52 -34.60 0.78 10.99
N GLN A 53 -34.43 0.14 12.15
CA GLN A 53 -33.57 -1.04 12.33
C GLN A 53 -34.45 -2.28 12.52
N LEU A 54 -34.10 -3.35 11.82
CA LEU A 54 -34.70 -4.67 11.97
C LEU A 54 -33.85 -5.48 12.93
N ARG A 55 -34.41 -5.86 14.09
CA ARG A 55 -33.80 -6.85 15.00
C ARG A 55 -33.80 -8.20 14.29
N VAL A 56 -32.61 -8.74 14.02
CA VAL A 56 -32.43 -10.02 13.31
C VAL A 56 -32.32 -11.17 14.30
N LYS A 57 -31.51 -11.02 15.35
CA LYS A 57 -31.29 -12.06 16.35
C LYS A 57 -30.89 -11.44 17.69
N GLU A 58 -31.36 -12.04 18.76
CA GLU A 58 -30.89 -11.80 20.13
C GLU A 58 -29.97 -12.95 20.56
N LEU A 59 -28.86 -12.61 21.24
CA LEU A 59 -27.89 -13.57 21.77
C LEU A 59 -27.65 -13.28 23.25
N PRO A 60 -28.04 -14.19 24.18
CA PRO A 60 -27.69 -14.04 25.58
C PRO A 60 -26.16 -14.10 25.76
N ALA A 61 -25.63 -13.19 26.58
CA ALA A 61 -24.19 -13.02 26.76
C ALA A 61 -23.82 -12.57 28.18
N HIS A 62 -22.50 -12.44 28.40
CA HIS A 62 -21.85 -12.17 29.68
C HIS A 62 -20.95 -10.94 29.56
N LEU A 63 -21.25 -9.86 30.28
CA LEU A 63 -20.56 -8.57 30.18
C LEU A 63 -19.07 -8.70 30.45
N MET A 64 -18.70 -9.48 31.46
CA MET A 64 -17.30 -9.73 31.81
C MET A 64 -16.52 -10.34 30.63
N VAL A 65 -17.12 -11.32 29.94
CA VAL A 65 -16.51 -12.01 28.80
C VAL A 65 -16.44 -11.08 27.59
N LEU A 66 -17.55 -10.41 27.25
CA LEU A 66 -17.61 -9.49 26.11
C LEU A 66 -16.67 -8.30 26.26
N CYS A 67 -16.68 -7.62 27.43
CA CYS A 67 -15.83 -6.46 27.67
C CYS A 67 -14.35 -6.84 27.76
N GLY A 68 -14.04 -8.06 28.24
CA GLY A 68 -12.68 -8.59 28.27
C GLY A 68 -12.13 -8.90 26.88
N GLY A 69 -12.94 -9.45 25.97
CA GLY A 69 -12.51 -9.83 24.63
C GLY A 69 -12.75 -8.80 23.53
N SER A 70 -13.50 -7.73 23.78
CA SER A 70 -13.87 -6.72 22.78
C SER A 70 -13.86 -5.31 23.37
N LYS A 71 -12.99 -4.46 22.83
CA LYS A 71 -12.96 -3.03 23.15
C LYS A 71 -14.26 -2.32 22.73
N HIS A 72 -14.89 -2.79 21.65
CA HIS A 72 -16.15 -2.26 21.16
C HIS A 72 -17.29 -2.49 22.17
N PHE A 73 -17.47 -3.72 22.66
CA PHE A 73 -18.51 -4.02 23.65
C PHE A 73 -18.24 -3.32 24.99
N ALA A 74 -16.97 -3.21 25.41
CA ALA A 74 -16.61 -2.43 26.58
C ALA A 74 -17.00 -0.95 26.45
N ALA A 75 -16.80 -0.34 25.27
CA ALA A 75 -17.20 1.03 24.99
C ALA A 75 -18.73 1.19 24.93
N LEU A 76 -19.45 0.27 24.28
CA LEU A 76 -20.91 0.27 24.25
C LEU A 76 -21.51 0.17 25.65
N TYR A 77 -20.98 -0.72 26.49
CA TYR A 77 -21.45 -0.88 27.86
C TYR A 77 -21.21 0.38 28.71
N LYS A 78 -20.03 1.00 28.61
CA LYS A 78 -19.74 2.28 29.29
C LYS A 78 -20.71 3.39 28.86
N ARG A 79 -21.01 3.47 27.56
CA ARG A 79 -21.98 4.44 27.03
C ARG A 79 -23.38 4.18 27.61
N LEU A 80 -23.82 2.94 27.64
CA LEU A 80 -25.12 2.57 28.21
C LEU A 80 -25.22 2.92 29.72
N GLN A 81 -24.14 2.72 30.47
CA GLN A 81 -24.07 3.15 31.87
C GLN A 81 -24.19 4.67 32.02
N SER A 82 -23.59 5.46 31.12
CA SER A 82 -23.67 6.93 31.15
C SER A 82 -25.03 7.48 30.72
N GLU A 83 -25.75 6.78 29.85
CA GLU A 83 -27.06 7.21 29.34
C GLU A 83 -28.20 6.88 30.31
N THR A 84 -27.98 5.98 31.28
CA THR A 84 -28.97 5.65 32.30
C THR A 84 -29.11 6.83 33.26
N PRO A 85 -30.19 7.63 33.19
CA PRO A 85 -30.32 8.81 34.03
C PRO A 85 -30.41 8.34 35.48
N THR A 86 -29.60 8.91 36.36
CA THR A 86 -29.81 8.82 37.81
C THR A 86 -31.11 9.52 38.15
N VAL A 87 -32.24 8.83 37.97
CA VAL A 87 -33.54 9.29 38.44
C VAL A 87 -33.40 9.42 39.97
N PRO A 88 -33.51 10.62 40.55
CA PRO A 88 -33.44 10.79 41.99
C PRO A 88 -34.58 9.97 42.60
N SER A 89 -34.20 9.00 43.43
CA SER A 89 -35.10 8.00 44.00
C SER A 89 -36.03 8.64 45.03
N SER A 90 -37.13 9.25 44.57
CA SER A 90 -38.18 9.74 45.46
C SER A 90 -39.20 8.62 45.72
N GLY A 91 -38.91 7.81 46.74
CA GLY A 91 -39.94 7.17 47.59
C GLY A 91 -40.79 6.06 46.98
N ASN A 92 -40.19 4.91 46.65
CA ASN A 92 -40.72 3.60 47.05
C ASN A 92 -39.72 2.48 46.68
N PRO A 93 -39.15 1.74 47.65
CA PRO A 93 -38.11 0.73 47.42
C PRO A 93 -38.72 -0.62 47.00
N GLY A 94 -39.48 -0.65 45.90
CA GLY A 94 -39.85 -1.90 45.25
C GLY A 94 -38.68 -2.39 44.39
N PRO A 95 -38.16 -3.62 44.55
CA PRO A 95 -37.14 -4.18 43.68
C PRO A 95 -37.74 -4.50 42.32
N SER A 96 -37.90 -3.50 41.46
CA SER A 96 -38.14 -3.75 40.04
C SER A 96 -36.90 -4.45 39.49
N PRO A 97 -37.04 -5.64 38.85
CA PRO A 97 -35.91 -6.34 38.26
C PRO A 97 -35.23 -5.39 37.29
N ARG A 98 -33.94 -5.09 37.52
CA ARG A 98 -33.16 -4.23 36.62
C ARG A 98 -33.23 -4.86 35.23
N ALA A 99 -33.75 -4.11 34.27
CA ALA A 99 -33.80 -4.54 32.88
C ALA A 99 -32.37 -4.88 32.44
N ARG A 100 -32.24 -6.04 31.81
CA ARG A 100 -30.96 -6.56 31.34
C ARG A 100 -30.39 -5.61 30.28
N PRO A 101 -29.12 -5.20 30.37
CA PRO A 101 -28.45 -4.43 29.33
C PRO A 101 -28.57 -5.08 27.95
N GLU A 102 -29.10 -4.34 26.97
CA GLU A 102 -29.13 -4.73 25.56
C GLU A 102 -28.00 -4.01 24.82
N LEU A 103 -27.02 -4.77 24.32
CA LEU A 103 -25.90 -4.28 23.53
C LEU A 103 -26.22 -4.44 22.04
N THR A 104 -26.58 -3.36 21.37
CA THR A 104 -26.92 -3.39 19.95
C THR A 104 -25.68 -3.39 19.06
N PHE A 105 -25.55 -4.40 18.20
CA PHE A 105 -24.52 -4.48 17.16
C PHE A 105 -25.16 -4.39 15.77
N ARG A 106 -24.68 -3.46 14.94
CA ARG A 106 -25.22 -3.23 13.59
C ARG A 106 -24.49 -4.08 12.56
N LEU A 107 -25.28 -4.79 11.74
CA LEU A 107 -24.85 -5.56 10.58
C LEU A 107 -25.22 -4.81 9.30
N ASP A 108 -24.42 -5.00 8.25
CA ASP A 108 -24.70 -4.37 6.95
C ASP A 108 -25.80 -5.15 6.20
N SER A 109 -25.89 -6.46 6.45
CA SER A 109 -26.93 -7.33 5.94
C SER A 109 -27.20 -8.48 6.91
N ALA A 110 -28.35 -9.15 6.77
CA ALA A 110 -28.68 -10.32 7.58
C ALA A 110 -27.73 -11.51 7.31
N GLU A 111 -27.12 -11.56 6.12
CA GLU A 111 -26.15 -12.59 5.73
C GLU A 111 -24.84 -12.51 6.54
N GLU A 112 -24.56 -11.37 7.18
CA GLU A 112 -23.37 -11.21 8.04
C GLU A 112 -23.54 -11.86 9.42
N LEU A 113 -24.77 -12.22 9.81
CA LEU A 113 -25.09 -12.73 11.15
C LEU A 113 -24.26 -13.96 11.54
N PRO A 114 -24.08 -15.01 10.71
CA PRO A 114 -23.27 -16.17 11.08
C PRO A 114 -21.81 -15.80 11.38
N TYR A 115 -21.24 -14.85 10.63
CA TYR A 115 -19.85 -14.43 10.81
C TYR A 115 -19.66 -13.57 12.07
N ALA A 116 -20.62 -12.68 12.34
CA ALA A 116 -20.66 -11.89 13.57
C ALA A 116 -20.83 -12.80 14.79
N TYR A 117 -21.72 -13.79 14.69
CA TYR A 117 -21.93 -14.79 15.73
C TYR A 117 -20.68 -15.66 15.97
N ALA A 118 -19.97 -16.07 14.91
CA ALA A 118 -18.69 -16.79 15.03
C ALA A 118 -17.60 -15.92 15.68
N ALA A 119 -17.54 -14.63 15.39
CA ALA A 119 -16.61 -13.70 16.06
C ALA A 119 -16.91 -13.58 17.56
N VAL A 120 -18.19 -13.46 17.95
CA VAL A 120 -18.58 -13.49 19.38
C VAL A 120 -18.25 -14.84 20.01
N ARG A 121 -18.52 -15.96 19.31
CA ARG A 121 -18.15 -17.31 19.77
C ARG A 121 -16.66 -17.45 20.04
N PHE A 122 -15.82 -16.81 19.23
CA PHE A 122 -14.37 -16.79 19.43
C PHE A 122 -14.00 -16.18 20.79
N ILE A 123 -14.68 -15.11 21.24
CA ILE A 123 -14.43 -14.50 22.56
C ILE A 123 -14.59 -15.54 23.69
N TYR A 124 -15.57 -16.43 23.57
CA TYR A 124 -15.85 -17.45 24.59
C TYR A 124 -14.95 -18.68 24.49
N THR A 125 -14.53 -19.05 23.27
CA THR A 125 -13.89 -20.35 23.00
C THR A 125 -12.40 -20.25 22.72
N GLY A 126 -11.92 -19.08 22.29
CA GLY A 126 -10.57 -18.87 21.73
C GLY A 126 -10.28 -19.70 20.47
N LYS A 127 -11.31 -20.23 19.81
CA LYS A 127 -11.17 -21.19 18.70
C LYS A 127 -12.00 -20.76 17.50
N LEU A 128 -11.40 -20.87 16.32
CA LEU A 128 -12.07 -20.78 15.03
C LEU A 128 -12.60 -22.16 14.63
N GLU A 129 -13.62 -22.19 13.79
CA GLU A 129 -14.14 -23.45 13.25
C GLU A 129 -13.12 -24.10 12.33
N SER A 130 -12.76 -25.36 12.59
CA SER A 130 -11.66 -26.04 11.90
C SER A 130 -11.87 -26.24 10.40
N ARG A 131 -13.13 -26.14 9.93
CA ARG A 131 -13.53 -26.34 8.53
C ARG A 131 -13.96 -25.07 7.82
N ALA A 132 -13.83 -23.89 8.45
CA ALA A 132 -14.18 -22.63 7.80
C ALA A 132 -13.35 -22.43 6.53
N SER A 133 -13.98 -22.13 5.40
CA SER A 133 -13.33 -21.71 4.15
C SER A 133 -12.59 -20.38 4.33
N THR A 134 -11.69 -20.06 3.40
CA THR A 134 -10.96 -18.78 3.42
C THR A 134 -11.93 -17.59 3.28
N ALA A 135 -13.02 -17.75 2.53
CA ALA A 135 -14.09 -16.76 2.43
C ALA A 135 -14.74 -16.49 3.79
N GLU A 136 -15.17 -17.54 4.49
CA GLU A 136 -15.79 -17.43 5.81
C GLU A 136 -14.83 -16.83 6.83
N LEU A 137 -13.56 -17.24 6.82
CA LEU A 137 -12.52 -16.65 7.68
C LEU A 137 -12.37 -15.15 7.46
N LEU A 138 -12.35 -14.68 6.21
CA LEU A 138 -12.27 -13.24 5.89
C LEU A 138 -13.54 -12.48 6.32
N GLN A 139 -14.72 -13.09 6.22
CA GLN A 139 -15.94 -12.48 6.73
C GLN A 139 -15.95 -12.39 8.26
N ILE A 140 -15.53 -13.45 8.96
CA ILE A 140 -15.37 -13.43 10.42
C ILE A 140 -14.35 -12.36 10.81
N ARG A 141 -13.25 -12.24 10.05
CA ARG A 141 -12.23 -11.19 10.25
C ARG A 141 -12.83 -9.79 10.17
N ARG A 142 -13.64 -9.52 9.14
CA ARG A 142 -14.33 -8.22 8.96
C ARG A 142 -15.21 -7.90 10.17
N GLN A 143 -15.99 -8.86 10.65
CA GLN A 143 -16.85 -8.67 11.82
C GLN A 143 -16.03 -8.51 13.12
N ALA A 144 -14.97 -9.30 13.30
CA ALA A 144 -14.05 -9.18 14.42
C ALA A 144 -13.34 -7.82 14.46
N ALA A 145 -13.01 -7.24 13.30
CA ALA A 145 -12.42 -5.91 13.20
C ALA A 145 -13.41 -4.82 13.66
N ARG A 146 -14.68 -4.89 13.21
CA ARG A 146 -15.76 -3.98 13.66
C ARG A 146 -15.99 -4.07 15.16
N MET A 147 -15.95 -5.29 15.71
CA MET A 147 -16.06 -5.57 17.14
C MET A 147 -14.75 -5.34 17.91
N GLN A 148 -13.65 -4.97 17.26
CA GLN A 148 -12.33 -4.78 17.88
C GLN A 148 -11.86 -5.98 18.74
N ILE A 149 -11.97 -7.19 18.19
CA ILE A 149 -11.53 -8.46 18.81
C ILE A 149 -10.14 -8.82 18.27
N SER A 150 -9.09 -8.21 18.82
CA SER A 150 -7.72 -8.31 18.28
C SER A 150 -7.18 -9.75 18.19
N GLU A 151 -7.40 -10.57 19.21
CA GLU A 151 -6.92 -11.97 19.23
C GLU A 151 -7.57 -12.83 18.12
N CYS A 152 -8.82 -12.53 17.76
CA CYS A 152 -9.51 -13.21 16.66
C CYS A 152 -8.86 -12.85 15.32
N LEU A 153 -8.53 -11.58 15.12
CA LEU A 153 -7.86 -11.12 13.89
C LEU A 153 -6.50 -11.81 13.71
N GLU A 154 -5.69 -11.83 14.76
CA GLU A 154 -4.37 -12.47 14.73
C GLU A 154 -4.49 -13.98 14.44
N LYS A 155 -5.44 -14.66 15.08
CA LYS A 155 -5.64 -16.10 14.85
C LYS A 155 -6.13 -16.41 13.44
N ILE A 156 -7.03 -15.60 12.89
CA ILE A 156 -7.49 -15.74 11.51
C ILE A 156 -6.32 -15.50 10.55
N ASP A 157 -5.54 -14.43 10.76
CA ASP A 157 -4.41 -14.09 9.91
C ASP A 157 -3.34 -15.21 9.91
N GLU A 158 -3.09 -15.84 11.06
CA GLU A 158 -2.24 -17.03 11.20
C GLU A 158 -2.77 -18.22 10.39
N VAL A 159 -4.07 -18.52 10.51
CA VAL A 159 -4.70 -19.63 9.78
C VAL A 159 -4.65 -19.38 8.27
N ILE A 160 -4.97 -18.18 7.80
CA ILE A 160 -4.90 -17.85 6.37
C ILE A 160 -3.44 -17.90 5.88
N ALA A 161 -2.50 -17.36 6.65
CA ALA A 161 -1.06 -17.44 6.34
C ALA A 161 -0.59 -18.89 6.17
N SER A 162 -1.04 -19.82 7.02
CA SER A 162 -0.72 -21.25 6.87
C SER A 162 -1.36 -21.89 5.64
N ARG A 163 -2.53 -21.43 5.19
CA ARG A 163 -3.21 -21.99 4.00
C ARG A 163 -2.55 -21.58 2.69
N VAL A 164 -2.10 -20.33 2.61
CA VAL A 164 -1.46 -19.79 1.41
C VAL A 164 -0.04 -20.31 1.16
N THR A 165 0.47 -21.20 2.03
CA THR A 165 1.67 -21.98 1.73
C THR A 165 1.42 -23.13 0.74
N THR A 166 0.21 -23.20 0.16
CA THR A 166 -0.18 -24.18 -0.84
C THR A 166 -0.78 -23.50 -2.06
N THR A 167 -0.67 -24.15 -3.23
CA THR A 167 -1.25 -23.65 -4.48
C THR A 167 -2.76 -23.46 -4.38
N ALA A 168 -3.46 -24.40 -3.74
CA ALA A 168 -4.91 -24.33 -3.54
C ALA A 168 -5.29 -23.15 -2.64
N GLY A 169 -4.58 -22.93 -1.53
CA GLY A 169 -4.87 -21.82 -0.62
C GLY A 169 -4.66 -20.44 -1.25
N VAL A 170 -3.62 -20.26 -2.07
CA VAL A 170 -3.42 -18.99 -2.81
C VAL A 170 -4.56 -18.76 -3.81
N LYS A 171 -5.02 -19.80 -4.52
CA LYS A 171 -6.16 -19.69 -5.46
C LYS A 171 -7.46 -19.37 -4.74
N GLU A 172 -7.72 -20.03 -3.62
CA GLU A 172 -8.88 -19.76 -2.78
C GLU A 172 -8.87 -18.31 -2.28
N LEU A 173 -7.72 -17.84 -1.78
CA LEU A 173 -7.57 -16.45 -1.36
C LEU A 173 -7.79 -15.47 -2.52
N TYR A 174 -7.27 -15.76 -3.71
CA TYR A 174 -7.49 -14.94 -4.90
C TYR A 174 -8.98 -14.88 -5.30
N ALA A 175 -9.72 -15.99 -5.20
CA ALA A 175 -11.15 -16.01 -5.45
C ALA A 175 -11.92 -15.10 -4.47
N CYS A 176 -11.45 -15.01 -3.23
CA CYS A 176 -12.04 -14.20 -2.16
C CYS A 176 -11.35 -12.84 -1.98
N ARG A 177 -10.54 -12.38 -2.93
CA ARG A 177 -9.72 -11.15 -2.80
C ARG A 177 -10.53 -9.87 -2.51
N HIS A 178 -11.80 -9.84 -2.91
CA HIS A 178 -12.71 -8.72 -2.64
C HIS A 178 -13.11 -8.60 -1.16
N LEU A 179 -12.83 -9.63 -0.34
CA LEU A 179 -13.05 -9.64 1.11
C LEU A 179 -11.79 -9.27 1.90
N LEU A 180 -10.64 -9.15 1.23
CA LEU A 180 -9.42 -8.72 1.90
C LEU A 180 -9.55 -7.25 2.28
N PRO A 181 -9.16 -6.88 3.51
CA PRO A 181 -9.10 -5.48 3.90
C PRO A 181 -8.02 -4.77 3.08
N THR A 182 -8.15 -3.46 2.96
CA THR A 182 -7.09 -2.65 2.35
C THR A 182 -5.81 -2.72 3.20
N ALA A 183 -4.65 -2.45 2.59
CA ALA A 183 -3.38 -2.48 3.32
C ALA A 183 -3.33 -1.46 4.47
N ASP A 184 -4.08 -0.36 4.34
CA ASP A 184 -4.21 0.69 5.36
C ASP A 184 -5.09 0.25 6.54
N GLU A 185 -6.12 -0.56 6.28
CA GLU A 185 -6.97 -1.16 7.31
C GLU A 185 -6.24 -2.25 8.10
N ALA A 186 -5.37 -3.01 7.44
CA ALA A 186 -4.70 -4.16 8.03
C ALA A 186 -3.28 -4.38 7.48
N PRO A 187 -2.24 -4.03 8.24
CA PRO A 187 -0.83 -4.30 7.88
C PRO A 187 -0.53 -5.79 7.66
N SER A 188 -1.29 -6.70 8.27
CA SER A 188 -1.14 -8.14 8.08
C SER A 188 -1.46 -8.59 6.65
N THR A 189 -2.32 -7.87 5.92
CA THR A 189 -2.59 -8.14 4.50
C THR A 189 -1.33 -7.99 3.65
N ALA A 190 -0.51 -6.97 3.88
CA ALA A 190 0.75 -6.80 3.16
C ALA A 190 1.70 -7.99 3.40
N SER A 191 1.75 -8.51 4.63
CA SER A 191 2.53 -9.70 4.97
C SER A 191 1.97 -10.96 4.33
N LEU A 192 0.64 -11.12 4.29
CA LEU A 192 -0.01 -12.23 3.60
C LEU A 192 0.29 -12.22 2.10
N MET A 193 0.18 -11.06 1.45
CA MET A 193 0.52 -10.89 0.03
C MET A 193 1.99 -11.22 -0.24
N ARG A 194 2.90 -10.88 0.68
CA ARG A 194 4.32 -11.26 0.61
C ARG A 194 4.49 -12.79 0.66
N ILE A 195 3.74 -13.49 1.51
CA ILE A 195 3.78 -14.96 1.59
C ILE A 195 3.27 -15.57 0.27
N CYS A 196 2.14 -15.08 -0.25
CA CYS A 196 1.59 -15.53 -1.54
C CYS A 196 2.58 -15.33 -2.69
N ARG A 197 3.22 -14.15 -2.78
CA ARG A 197 4.25 -13.87 -3.77
C ARG A 197 5.44 -14.82 -3.65
N LYS A 198 5.96 -15.01 -2.44
CA LYS A 198 7.05 -15.97 -2.21
C LYS A 198 6.63 -17.36 -2.67
N HIS A 199 5.43 -17.81 -2.32
CA HIS A 199 4.94 -19.13 -2.69
C HIS A 199 4.79 -19.30 -4.21
N ILE A 200 4.20 -18.34 -4.93
CA ILE A 200 4.05 -18.42 -6.39
C ILE A 200 5.39 -18.39 -7.11
N THR A 201 6.35 -17.59 -6.66
CA THR A 201 7.69 -17.54 -7.26
C THR A 201 8.39 -18.91 -7.13
N HIS A 202 8.29 -19.58 -5.99
CA HIS A 202 8.91 -20.91 -5.79
C HIS A 202 8.18 -22.04 -6.51
N ASN A 203 6.85 -21.94 -6.64
CA ASN A 203 6.00 -23.01 -7.19
C ASN A 203 5.40 -22.66 -8.56
N CYS A 204 5.99 -21.71 -9.29
CA CYS A 204 5.37 -21.11 -10.47
C CYS A 204 4.99 -22.15 -11.54
N GLY A 205 5.79 -23.21 -11.71
CA GLY A 205 5.49 -24.32 -12.63
C GLY A 205 4.14 -25.00 -12.34
N ALA A 206 3.80 -25.20 -11.06
CA ALA A 206 2.51 -25.78 -10.67
C ALA A 206 1.34 -24.85 -11.00
N TYR A 207 1.52 -23.53 -10.85
CA TYR A 207 0.51 -22.56 -11.26
C TYR A 207 0.32 -22.53 -12.77
N ILE A 208 1.40 -22.53 -13.54
CA ILE A 208 1.35 -22.59 -15.02
C ILE A 208 0.60 -23.85 -15.48
N ALA A 209 0.86 -25.00 -14.87
CA ALA A 209 0.20 -26.26 -15.22
C ALA A 209 -1.29 -26.27 -14.86
N THR A 210 -1.68 -25.62 -13.76
CA THR A 210 -3.04 -25.73 -13.20
C THR A 210 -3.95 -24.53 -13.48
N LEU A 211 -3.42 -23.38 -13.91
CA LEU A 211 -4.18 -22.19 -14.28
C LEU A 211 -4.17 -22.06 -15.80
N GLN A 212 -5.12 -22.75 -16.43
CA GLN A 212 -5.44 -22.60 -17.83
C GLN A 212 -6.82 -21.91 -17.94
N PRO A 213 -6.98 -20.88 -18.78
CA PRO A 213 -5.99 -20.31 -19.72
C PRO A 213 -4.93 -19.42 -19.03
N ALA A 214 -3.86 -19.09 -19.75
CA ALA A 214 -2.79 -18.19 -19.29
C ALA A 214 -3.29 -16.81 -18.80
N ALA A 215 -4.48 -16.38 -19.22
CA ALA A 215 -5.14 -15.19 -18.70
C ALA A 215 -5.37 -15.28 -17.18
N ALA A 216 -5.78 -16.43 -16.65
CA ALA A 216 -6.01 -16.62 -15.21
C ALA A 216 -4.70 -16.50 -14.40
N LEU A 217 -3.58 -16.98 -14.96
CA LEU A 217 -2.26 -16.76 -14.36
C LEU A 217 -1.88 -15.28 -14.38
N GLY A 218 -2.11 -14.60 -15.51
CA GLY A 218 -1.87 -13.16 -15.64
C GLY A 218 -2.65 -12.33 -14.63
N GLU A 219 -3.93 -12.62 -14.42
CA GLU A 219 -4.75 -11.92 -13.42
C GLU A 219 -4.30 -12.19 -11.99
N LEU A 220 -3.95 -13.45 -11.66
CA LEU A 220 -3.40 -13.80 -10.35
C LEU A 220 -2.09 -13.06 -10.09
N LEU A 221 -1.19 -13.01 -11.08
CA LEU A 221 0.07 -12.27 -10.97
C LEU A 221 -0.18 -10.76 -10.86
N ALA A 222 -1.08 -10.19 -11.65
CA ALA A 222 -1.45 -8.78 -11.56
C ALA A 222 -2.04 -8.42 -10.20
N TRP A 223 -2.75 -9.33 -9.53
CA TRP A 223 -3.21 -9.11 -8.16
C TRP A 223 -2.07 -9.16 -7.13
N LEU A 224 -1.11 -10.08 -7.29
CA LEU A 224 0.03 -10.21 -6.38
C LEU A 224 1.09 -9.11 -6.56
N PHE A 225 1.23 -8.64 -7.80
CA PHE A 225 2.15 -7.61 -8.27
C PHE A 225 1.32 -6.47 -8.89
N PRO A 226 0.72 -5.60 -8.07
CA PRO A 226 -0.38 -4.71 -8.48
C PRO A 226 -0.01 -3.76 -9.61
N ASP A 227 1.18 -3.17 -9.55
CA ASP A 227 1.66 -2.27 -10.59
C ASP A 227 3.18 -2.30 -10.75
N ALA A 228 3.66 -1.91 -11.93
CA ALA A 228 5.07 -2.00 -12.26
C ALA A 228 5.97 -1.11 -11.39
N ALA A 229 5.52 0.10 -11.06
CA ALA A 229 6.35 1.09 -10.37
C ALA A 229 6.53 0.77 -8.89
N SER A 230 5.47 0.36 -8.19
CA SER A 230 5.52 -0.09 -6.80
C SER A 230 6.38 -1.35 -6.65
N VAL A 231 6.25 -2.30 -7.58
CA VAL A 231 7.08 -3.51 -7.60
C VAL A 231 8.56 -3.16 -7.72
N LEU A 232 8.90 -2.20 -8.59
CA LEU A 232 10.29 -1.78 -8.78
C LEU A 232 10.84 -0.93 -7.63
N SER A 233 9.96 -0.27 -6.88
CA SER A 233 10.30 0.56 -5.71
C SER A 233 10.51 -0.25 -4.42
N ASP A 234 10.10 -1.52 -4.40
CA ASP A 234 10.26 -2.45 -3.28
C ASP A 234 11.30 -3.54 -3.63
N PRO A 235 12.50 -3.55 -3.03
CA PRO A 235 13.58 -4.47 -3.40
C PRO A 235 13.19 -5.94 -3.30
N ASP A 236 12.46 -6.32 -2.26
CA ASP A 236 12.01 -7.70 -2.03
C ASP A 236 11.04 -8.15 -3.11
N THR A 237 10.04 -7.33 -3.44
CA THR A 237 9.05 -7.63 -4.48
C THR A 237 9.70 -7.63 -5.87
N ARG A 238 10.67 -6.74 -6.12
CA ARG A 238 11.48 -6.75 -7.36
C ARG A 238 12.26 -8.05 -7.53
N LEU A 239 12.91 -8.56 -6.47
CA LEU A 239 13.60 -9.86 -6.51
C LEU A 239 12.63 -11.01 -6.79
N GLN A 240 11.42 -10.96 -6.23
CA GLN A 240 10.38 -11.97 -6.48
C GLN A 240 9.93 -11.98 -7.94
N VAL A 241 9.81 -10.82 -8.59
CA VAL A 241 9.50 -10.72 -10.04
C VAL A 241 10.67 -11.19 -10.90
N GLN A 242 11.91 -10.84 -10.54
CA GLN A 242 13.11 -11.31 -11.26
C GLN A 242 13.25 -12.84 -11.24
N ALA A 243 12.74 -13.49 -10.20
CA ALA A 243 12.74 -14.94 -10.08
C ALA A 243 11.56 -15.64 -10.80
N LEU A 244 10.64 -14.90 -11.43
CA LEU A 244 9.56 -15.51 -12.21
C LEU A 244 10.11 -16.14 -13.50
N PRO A 245 9.59 -17.31 -13.93
CA PRO A 245 9.92 -17.88 -15.23
C PRO A 245 9.37 -17.02 -16.36
N ALA A 246 9.96 -17.13 -17.55
CA ALA A 246 9.59 -16.32 -18.71
C ALA A 246 8.09 -16.44 -19.08
N THR A 247 7.51 -17.63 -18.95
CA THR A 247 6.07 -17.86 -19.22
C THR A 247 5.16 -17.10 -18.26
N ALA A 248 5.56 -16.93 -17.01
CA ALA A 248 4.83 -16.12 -16.03
C ALA A 248 4.99 -14.62 -16.31
N MET A 249 6.19 -14.18 -16.70
CA MET A 249 6.41 -12.81 -17.17
C MET A 249 5.58 -12.48 -18.40
N GLU A 250 5.49 -13.41 -19.37
CA GLU A 250 4.62 -13.26 -20.55
C GLU A 250 3.14 -13.15 -20.14
N ALA A 251 2.68 -13.97 -19.19
CA ALA A 251 1.30 -13.90 -18.70
C ALA A 251 1.01 -12.58 -17.97
N LEU A 252 1.93 -12.10 -17.13
CA LEU A 252 1.82 -10.82 -16.42
C LEU A 252 1.74 -9.65 -17.40
N PHE A 253 2.66 -9.56 -18.37
CA PHE A 253 2.65 -8.46 -19.34
C PHE A 253 1.47 -8.53 -20.32
N ARG A 254 0.95 -9.72 -20.62
CA ARG A 254 -0.27 -9.86 -21.44
C ARG A 254 -1.53 -9.46 -20.67
N CYS A 255 -1.52 -9.47 -19.34
CA CYS A 255 -2.69 -9.14 -18.54
C CYS A 255 -3.06 -7.66 -18.67
N ASP A 256 -4.31 -7.37 -19.03
CA ASP A 256 -4.84 -6.01 -19.11
C ASP A 256 -5.09 -5.37 -17.75
N ALA A 257 -5.24 -6.18 -16.68
CA ALA A 257 -5.42 -5.69 -15.32
C ALA A 257 -4.09 -5.27 -14.65
N PHE A 258 -2.93 -5.63 -15.23
CA PHE A 258 -1.64 -5.23 -14.69
C PHE A 258 -1.46 -3.72 -14.87
N ALA A 259 -1.43 -2.99 -13.76
CA ALA A 259 -1.37 -1.54 -13.77
C ALA A 259 0.07 -1.01 -13.90
N THR A 260 0.18 0.24 -14.31
CA THR A 260 1.46 0.97 -14.32
C THR A 260 1.20 2.46 -14.30
N ASP A 261 2.17 3.25 -13.83
CA ASP A 261 2.13 4.71 -13.98
C ASP A 261 2.49 5.16 -15.41
N ASN A 262 3.39 4.42 -16.06
CA ASN A 262 3.76 4.58 -17.45
C ASN A 262 4.28 3.26 -18.03
N GLU A 263 4.14 3.02 -19.33
CA GLU A 263 4.67 1.79 -19.94
C GLU A 263 6.21 1.72 -19.83
N ALA A 264 6.90 2.85 -19.63
CA ALA A 264 8.33 2.87 -19.35
C ALA A 264 8.70 2.09 -18.08
N SER A 265 7.84 2.05 -17.06
CA SER A 265 8.05 1.24 -15.84
C SER A 265 7.94 -0.26 -16.15
N VAL A 266 7.05 -0.66 -17.08
CA VAL A 266 6.94 -2.05 -17.54
C VAL A 266 8.17 -2.46 -18.35
N LEU A 267 8.64 -1.58 -19.24
CA LEU A 267 9.89 -1.80 -19.98
C LEU A 267 11.10 -1.89 -19.04
N LEU A 268 11.15 -1.05 -18.01
CA LEU A 268 12.19 -1.12 -16.98
C LEU A 268 12.13 -2.44 -16.20
N MET A 269 10.93 -2.91 -15.86
CA MET A 269 10.75 -4.21 -15.22
C MET A 269 11.28 -5.35 -16.09
N LEU A 270 11.02 -5.32 -17.40
CA LEU A 270 11.60 -6.27 -18.34
C LEU A 270 13.14 -6.17 -18.37
N ALA A 271 13.70 -4.96 -18.38
CA ALA A 271 15.15 -4.75 -18.38
C ALA A 271 15.82 -5.36 -17.13
N TYR A 272 15.23 -5.16 -15.95
CA TYR A 272 15.68 -5.78 -14.70
C TYR A 272 15.58 -7.32 -14.76
N TRP A 273 14.47 -7.85 -15.27
CA TRP A 273 14.28 -9.30 -15.41
C TRP A 273 15.29 -9.91 -16.39
N LEU A 274 15.55 -9.26 -17.53
CA LEU A 274 16.55 -9.69 -18.52
C LEU A 274 17.98 -9.58 -17.98
N THR A 275 18.28 -8.61 -17.12
CA THR A 275 19.58 -8.53 -16.46
C THR A 275 19.80 -9.73 -15.53
N ALA A 276 18.75 -10.16 -14.82
CA ALA A 276 18.81 -11.32 -13.93
C ALA A 276 18.78 -12.67 -14.68
N ASN A 277 18.09 -12.78 -15.82
CA ASN A 277 17.82 -14.04 -16.53
C ASN A 277 18.43 -14.13 -17.93
N GLY A 278 19.22 -13.14 -18.35
CA GLY A 278 19.68 -13.00 -19.73
C GLY A 278 20.52 -14.19 -20.22
N GLY A 279 21.30 -14.81 -19.34
CA GLY A 279 22.12 -15.98 -19.66
C GLY A 279 21.33 -17.27 -19.89
N SER A 280 20.14 -17.41 -19.30
CA SER A 280 19.28 -18.59 -19.46
C SER A 280 18.16 -18.39 -20.48
N THR A 281 17.87 -17.15 -20.87
CA THR A 281 16.73 -16.82 -21.72
C THR A 281 17.11 -16.80 -23.21
N GLY A 282 16.57 -17.76 -23.96
CA GLY A 282 16.72 -17.81 -25.42
C GLY A 282 16.26 -16.54 -26.13
N SER A 283 16.88 -16.23 -27.29
CA SER A 283 16.58 -15.03 -28.08
C SER A 283 15.10 -14.90 -28.43
N GLU A 284 14.45 -16.00 -28.83
CA GLU A 284 13.03 -16.01 -29.18
C GLU A 284 12.13 -15.55 -28.02
N THR A 285 12.40 -16.04 -26.81
CA THR A 285 11.66 -15.66 -25.60
C THR A 285 11.83 -14.18 -25.29
N ARG A 286 13.04 -13.64 -25.47
CA ARG A 286 13.29 -12.20 -25.33
C ARG A 286 12.47 -11.39 -26.34
N VAL A 287 12.43 -11.83 -27.60
CA VAL A 287 11.61 -11.19 -28.64
C VAL A 287 10.12 -11.22 -28.28
N ARG A 288 9.60 -12.38 -27.83
CA ARG A 288 8.20 -12.50 -27.40
C ARG A 288 7.87 -11.54 -26.26
N LEU A 289 8.72 -11.46 -25.23
CA LEU A 289 8.55 -10.52 -24.12
C LEU A 289 8.59 -9.05 -24.57
N CYS A 290 9.53 -8.67 -25.44
CA CYS A 290 9.62 -7.30 -25.96
C CYS A 290 8.36 -6.91 -26.77
N ARG A 291 7.75 -7.87 -27.48
CA ARG A 291 6.48 -7.67 -28.20
C ARG A 291 5.26 -7.42 -27.29
N LEU A 292 5.38 -7.68 -25.99
CA LEU A 292 4.31 -7.41 -25.01
C LEU A 292 4.34 -5.99 -24.44
N ILE A 293 5.40 -5.23 -24.69
CA ILE A 293 5.51 -3.83 -24.27
C ILE A 293 4.68 -2.94 -25.19
N ARG A 294 3.84 -2.08 -24.63
CA ARG A 294 2.95 -1.18 -25.38
C ARG A 294 3.71 0.08 -25.83
N LEU A 295 4.55 -0.02 -26.85
CA LEU A 295 5.46 1.07 -27.25
C LEU A 295 4.75 2.41 -27.54
N SER A 296 3.52 2.37 -28.04
CA SER A 296 2.66 3.54 -28.24
C SER A 296 2.33 4.32 -26.97
N GLN A 297 2.55 3.71 -25.79
CA GLN A 297 2.26 4.26 -24.46
C GLN A 297 3.53 4.63 -23.68
N LEU A 298 4.71 4.55 -24.31
CA LEU A 298 5.96 5.03 -23.71
C LEU A 298 5.97 6.56 -23.66
N ASN A 299 6.57 7.12 -22.60
CA ASN A 299 6.85 8.55 -22.56
C ASN A 299 7.90 8.95 -23.63
N THR A 300 7.95 10.24 -23.96
CA THR A 300 8.80 10.77 -25.03
C THR A 300 10.30 10.54 -24.78
N ALA A 301 10.75 10.66 -23.52
CA ALA A 301 12.14 10.42 -23.15
C ALA A 301 12.55 8.96 -23.42
N TYR A 302 11.66 8.01 -23.16
CA TYR A 302 11.88 6.60 -23.49
C TYR A 302 11.79 6.34 -24.99
N LEU A 303 10.72 6.81 -25.63
CA LEU A 303 10.45 6.55 -27.05
C LEU A 303 11.55 7.10 -27.96
N HIS A 304 12.01 8.34 -27.73
CA HIS A 304 13.00 9.00 -28.59
C HIS A 304 14.43 8.87 -28.07
N GLY A 305 14.63 8.84 -26.75
CA GLY A 305 15.94 8.90 -26.13
C GLY A 305 16.55 7.53 -25.84
N LEU A 306 15.81 6.67 -25.11
CA LEU A 306 16.33 5.41 -24.58
C LEU A 306 16.14 4.24 -25.54
N LEU A 307 14.93 4.04 -26.05
CA LEU A 307 14.54 2.85 -26.81
C LEU A 307 15.49 2.53 -27.98
N PRO A 308 15.94 3.50 -28.81
CA PRO A 308 16.87 3.21 -29.93
C PRO A 308 18.25 2.70 -29.50
N LYS A 309 18.61 2.88 -28.23
CA LYS A 309 19.92 2.51 -27.69
C LYS A 309 19.93 1.13 -27.03
N ILE A 310 18.75 0.57 -26.78
CA ILE A 310 18.61 -0.72 -26.09
C ILE A 310 18.91 -1.85 -27.07
N THR A 311 20.11 -2.40 -27.00
CA THR A 311 20.61 -3.39 -27.99
C THR A 311 19.90 -4.74 -27.94
N TRP A 312 19.31 -5.10 -26.80
CA TRP A 312 18.55 -6.35 -26.66
C TRP A 312 17.10 -6.24 -27.12
N PHE A 313 16.61 -5.02 -27.40
CA PHE A 313 15.24 -4.81 -27.85
C PHE A 313 15.19 -5.03 -29.37
N PRO A 314 14.31 -5.91 -29.89
CA PRO A 314 14.30 -6.30 -31.30
C PRO A 314 13.57 -5.28 -32.18
N LEU A 315 13.97 -4.01 -32.12
CA LEU A 315 13.40 -2.91 -32.90
C LEU A 315 14.49 -2.34 -33.80
N THR A 316 14.29 -2.45 -35.12
CA THR A 316 15.25 -1.87 -36.07
C THR A 316 15.13 -0.36 -36.08
N ARG A 317 16.16 0.32 -36.60
CA ARG A 317 16.15 1.77 -36.73
C ARG A 317 15.01 2.24 -37.63
N GLU A 318 14.75 1.51 -38.72
CA GLU A 318 13.69 1.81 -39.68
C GLU A 318 12.31 1.64 -39.04
N GLU A 319 12.11 0.56 -38.26
CA GLU A 319 10.86 0.34 -37.55
C GLU A 319 10.64 1.37 -36.44
N HIS A 320 11.70 1.78 -35.72
CA HIS A 320 11.63 2.86 -34.75
C HIS A 320 11.22 4.20 -35.39
N GLN A 321 11.81 4.55 -36.54
CA GLN A 321 11.44 5.75 -37.28
C GLN A 321 9.98 5.71 -37.72
N PHE A 322 9.53 4.57 -38.26
CA PHE A 322 8.15 4.36 -38.63
C PHE A 322 7.21 4.47 -37.42
N LEU A 323 7.55 3.86 -36.29
CA LEU A 323 6.79 3.95 -35.04
C LEU A 323 6.64 5.41 -34.59
N CYS A 324 7.73 6.19 -34.56
CA CYS A 324 7.66 7.61 -34.21
C CYS A 324 6.77 8.41 -35.17
N GLN A 325 6.87 8.17 -36.48
CA GLN A 325 6.01 8.81 -37.48
C GLN A 325 4.54 8.42 -37.28
N TYR A 326 4.27 7.14 -37.05
CA TYR A 326 2.93 6.59 -36.85
C TYR A 326 2.24 7.19 -35.61
N LEU A 327 2.98 7.35 -34.51
CA LEU A 327 2.48 7.92 -33.26
C LEU A 327 2.31 9.44 -33.33
N ALA A 328 3.18 10.14 -34.06
CA ALA A 328 3.10 11.58 -34.27
C ALA A 328 1.92 11.98 -35.19
N GLU A 329 1.46 11.09 -36.06
CA GLU A 329 0.35 11.35 -36.96
C GLU A 329 -0.99 11.38 -36.21
N THR A 330 -1.55 12.57 -36.00
CA THR A 330 -2.83 12.77 -35.30
C THR A 330 -4.06 12.49 -36.16
N ASP A 331 -3.93 12.57 -37.49
CA ASP A 331 -5.04 12.28 -38.41
C ASP A 331 -5.25 10.77 -38.53
N VAL A 332 -6.41 10.30 -38.07
CA VAL A 332 -6.79 8.88 -38.09
C VAL A 332 -6.77 8.30 -39.51
N THR A 333 -7.14 9.09 -40.53
CA THR A 333 -7.15 8.65 -41.92
C THR A 333 -5.74 8.45 -42.43
N ARG A 334 -4.85 9.44 -42.20
CA ARG A 334 -3.44 9.33 -42.57
C ARG A 334 -2.74 8.21 -41.82
N ARG A 335 -3.03 8.03 -40.53
CA ARG A 335 -2.50 6.93 -39.71
C ARG A 335 -2.95 5.57 -40.27
N LYS A 336 -4.19 5.43 -40.70
CA LYS A 336 -4.66 4.22 -41.40
C LYS A 336 -3.93 4.01 -42.72
N SER A 337 -3.73 5.07 -43.52
CA SER A 337 -2.94 4.99 -44.75
C SER A 337 -1.48 4.58 -44.50
N LEU A 338 -0.84 5.06 -43.43
CA LEU A 338 0.48 4.63 -43.00
C LEU A 338 0.50 3.13 -42.64
N ALA A 339 -0.51 2.64 -41.91
CA ALA A 339 -0.62 1.22 -41.58
C ALA A 339 -0.77 0.34 -42.85
N VAL A 340 -1.58 0.78 -43.82
CA VAL A 340 -1.73 0.10 -45.11
C VAL A 340 -0.41 0.11 -45.89
N ALA A 341 0.29 1.24 -45.94
CA ALA A 341 1.58 1.37 -46.62
C ALA A 341 2.69 0.53 -45.97
N ALA A 342 2.60 0.27 -44.67
CA ALA A 342 3.54 -0.56 -43.92
C ALA A 342 3.19 -2.06 -43.94
N GLN A 343 2.07 -2.45 -44.56
CA GLN A 343 1.63 -3.85 -44.61
C GLN A 343 2.71 -4.73 -45.24
N GLY A 344 3.05 -5.84 -44.57
CA GLY A 344 4.12 -6.75 -44.98
C GLY A 344 5.53 -6.34 -44.53
N ARG A 345 5.73 -5.11 -44.04
CA ARG A 345 6.99 -4.66 -43.44
C ARG A 345 6.92 -4.60 -41.91
N HIS A 346 5.83 -4.04 -41.39
CA HIS A 346 5.61 -3.86 -39.96
C HIS A 346 4.24 -4.42 -39.55
N ASP A 347 4.20 -5.11 -38.42
CA ASP A 347 2.96 -5.59 -37.84
C ASP A 347 2.28 -4.46 -37.05
N CYS A 348 1.51 -3.63 -37.76
CA CYS A 348 0.73 -2.55 -37.16
C CYS A 348 -0.43 -3.05 -36.27
N THR A 349 -0.70 -4.36 -36.24
CA THR A 349 -1.68 -4.96 -35.31
C THR A 349 -1.06 -5.34 -33.97
N SER A 350 0.27 -5.34 -33.88
CA SER A 350 0.98 -5.62 -32.64
C SER A 350 0.71 -4.56 -31.56
N LEU A 351 0.98 -4.95 -30.32
CA LEU A 351 0.84 -4.08 -29.15
C LEU A 351 1.73 -2.84 -29.20
N TRP A 352 2.74 -2.81 -30.07
CA TRP A 352 3.61 -1.66 -30.26
C TRP A 352 2.87 -0.44 -30.83
N TYR A 353 1.85 -0.66 -31.67
CA TYR A 353 1.17 0.42 -32.40
C TYR A 353 -0.23 0.72 -31.87
N THR A 354 -1.01 -0.33 -31.53
CA THR A 354 -2.46 -0.20 -31.32
C THR A 354 -2.92 -0.50 -29.89
N ALA A 355 -2.00 -0.86 -28.98
CA ALA A 355 -2.38 -1.18 -27.62
C ALA A 355 -2.99 0.02 -26.89
N LYS A 356 -4.08 -0.24 -26.15
CA LYS A 356 -4.64 0.70 -25.18
C LYS A 356 -3.66 0.89 -24.02
N PRO A 357 -3.66 2.05 -23.33
CA PRO A 357 -2.93 2.18 -22.07
C PRO A 357 -3.39 1.11 -21.06
N ARG A 358 -2.45 0.64 -20.24
CA ARG A 358 -2.78 -0.16 -19.04
C ARG A 358 -3.52 0.73 -18.03
N PRO A 359 -4.23 0.13 -17.05
CA PRO A 359 -4.77 0.90 -15.93
C PRO A 359 -3.67 1.77 -15.31
N ILE A 360 -3.92 3.08 -15.27
CA ILE A 360 -2.98 4.04 -14.68
C ILE A 360 -3.20 4.01 -13.18
N ALA A 361 -2.38 3.25 -12.47
CA ALA A 361 -2.46 3.16 -11.02
C ALA A 361 -1.08 2.87 -10.42
N ARG A 362 -0.89 3.33 -9.19
CA ARG A 362 0.16 2.84 -8.31
C ARG A 362 -0.46 2.43 -6.98
N ALA A 363 -0.10 1.24 -6.50
CA ALA A 363 -0.54 0.73 -5.21
C ALA A 363 0.05 1.52 -4.03
N ASP A 364 1.08 2.34 -4.28
CA ASP A 364 1.75 3.18 -3.30
C ASP A 364 1.34 4.66 -3.38
N VAL A 365 0.31 5.03 -4.15
CA VAL A 365 -0.20 6.41 -4.18
C VAL A 365 -0.57 6.86 -2.78
N GLY A 366 -0.10 8.06 -2.39
CA GLY A 366 -0.35 8.65 -1.07
C GLY A 366 0.45 8.02 0.06
N LYS A 367 1.14 6.89 -0.18
CA LYS A 367 1.97 6.24 0.82
C LYS A 367 3.33 6.94 0.93
N PRO A 368 3.74 7.40 2.12
CA PRO A 368 5.06 7.99 2.32
C PRO A 368 6.14 6.90 2.31
N TYR A 369 7.20 7.15 1.55
CA TYR A 369 8.46 6.43 1.61
C TYR A 369 9.43 7.21 2.49
N ASP A 370 9.56 6.77 3.75
CA ASP A 370 10.51 7.35 4.68
C ASP A 370 11.94 7.11 4.15
N TRP A 371 12.74 8.17 4.15
CA TRP A 371 14.15 8.13 3.78
C TRP A 371 15.01 8.65 4.93
N ILE A 372 16.25 8.17 4.98
CA ILE A 372 17.24 8.51 5.99
C ILE A 372 18.58 8.83 5.36
N VAL A 373 19.30 9.74 6.02
CA VAL A 373 20.71 10.04 5.78
C VAL A 373 21.42 9.96 7.13
N MET A 374 22.51 9.19 7.22
CA MET A 374 23.24 9.05 8.48
C MET A 374 24.01 10.33 8.79
N GLN A 375 24.04 10.71 10.07
CA GLN A 375 24.78 11.87 10.57
C GLN A 375 26.27 11.80 10.22
N GLN A 376 26.86 10.60 10.25
CA GLN A 376 28.28 10.41 9.94
C GLN A 376 28.57 10.69 8.46
N ASP A 377 27.73 10.15 7.56
CA ASP A 377 27.86 10.39 6.12
C ASP A 377 27.62 11.86 5.78
N LEU A 378 26.65 12.49 6.48
CA LEU A 378 26.38 13.91 6.34
C LEU A 378 27.54 14.77 6.83
N ALA A 379 28.12 14.48 8.00
CA ALA A 379 29.28 15.20 8.50
C ALA A 379 30.49 15.04 7.56
N ALA A 380 30.72 13.83 7.05
CA ALA A 380 31.77 13.57 6.07
C ALA A 380 31.56 14.37 4.76
N ASP A 381 30.34 14.39 4.22
CA ASP A 381 30.00 15.15 3.00
C ASP A 381 30.08 16.68 3.19
N LEU A 382 29.92 17.16 4.42
CA LEU A 382 30.10 18.58 4.77
C LEU A 382 31.58 18.99 4.85
N ASP A 383 32.44 18.13 5.40
CA ASP A 383 33.87 18.43 5.56
C ASP A 383 34.73 18.11 4.32
N LEU A 384 34.23 17.28 3.41
CA LEU A 384 34.90 16.97 2.15
C LEU A 384 34.87 18.16 1.19
N VAL A 385 35.96 18.94 1.17
CA VAL A 385 36.19 20.06 0.22
C VAL A 385 36.45 19.58 -1.21
N SER A 386 36.86 18.32 -1.40
CA SER A 386 37.67 17.95 -2.58
C SER A 386 37.12 16.83 -3.46
N HIS A 387 36.07 16.13 -3.07
CA HIS A 387 35.44 15.14 -3.96
C HIS A 387 34.02 15.60 -4.25
N LYS A 388 33.87 16.27 -5.40
CA LYS A 388 32.60 16.33 -6.13
C LYS A 388 32.20 14.88 -6.38
N ILE A 389 31.58 14.20 -5.42
CA ILE A 389 30.83 12.99 -5.72
C ILE A 389 29.78 13.46 -6.72
N PRO A 390 29.84 13.01 -7.99
CA PRO A 390 28.78 13.25 -8.95
C PRO A 390 27.41 12.93 -8.33
N GLY A 391 26.63 13.96 -7.98
CA GLY A 391 25.30 13.79 -7.40
C GLY A 391 25.15 13.97 -5.89
N GLY A 392 26.22 14.26 -5.14
CA GLY A 392 26.15 14.52 -3.69
C GLY A 392 25.84 13.28 -2.83
N LEU A 393 25.72 13.48 -1.52
CA LEU A 393 25.29 12.44 -0.58
C LEU A 393 23.91 11.92 -0.98
N THR A 394 23.69 10.61 -1.03
CA THR A 394 22.40 10.01 -1.37
C THR A 394 21.80 9.37 -0.12
N GLY A 395 20.54 9.67 0.19
CA GLY A 395 19.79 9.00 1.25
C GLY A 395 19.33 7.60 0.83
N ALA A 396 18.98 6.78 1.82
CA ALA A 396 18.40 5.46 1.62
C ALA A 396 16.96 5.43 2.13
N PHE A 397 16.09 4.67 1.48
CA PHE A 397 14.73 4.46 1.96
C PHE A 397 14.69 3.38 3.04
N VAL A 398 13.77 3.54 4.01
CA VAL A 398 13.61 2.63 5.15
C VAL A 398 13.18 1.22 4.72
N ASN A 399 12.54 1.08 3.56
CA ASN A 399 12.22 -0.23 2.96
C ASN A 399 13.44 -0.93 2.33
N GLY A 400 14.66 -0.38 2.48
CA GLY A 400 15.89 -0.91 1.91
C GLY A 400 16.12 -0.52 0.45
N ALA A 401 15.20 0.22 -0.18
CA ALA A 401 15.42 0.72 -1.53
C ALA A 401 16.47 1.84 -1.51
N SER A 402 17.38 1.81 -2.47
CA SER A 402 18.24 2.96 -2.76
C SER A 402 17.56 3.99 -3.67
N ARG A 403 16.56 3.55 -4.44
CA ARG A 403 15.85 4.33 -5.45
C ARG A 403 14.41 3.84 -5.56
N LEU A 404 13.46 4.77 -5.71
CA LEU A 404 12.08 4.48 -6.08
C LEU A 404 11.93 4.60 -7.60
N VAL A 405 10.93 3.95 -8.17
CA VAL A 405 10.64 4.07 -9.60
C VAL A 405 9.35 4.85 -9.83
N ALA A 406 9.41 5.82 -10.74
CA ALA A 406 8.23 6.50 -11.26
C ALA A 406 8.42 6.94 -12.71
N HIS A 407 7.40 6.72 -13.53
CA HIS A 407 7.39 6.99 -14.98
C HIS A 407 8.58 6.36 -15.71
N GLY A 408 9.02 5.18 -15.28
CA GLY A 408 10.19 4.47 -15.79
C GLY A 408 11.53 5.00 -15.29
N PHE A 409 11.61 6.10 -14.54
CA PHE A 409 12.87 6.64 -14.03
C PHE A 409 13.08 6.30 -12.55
N GLU A 410 14.34 6.32 -12.13
CA GLU A 410 14.72 6.10 -10.74
C GLU A 410 14.86 7.43 -10.00
N TRP A 411 14.18 7.52 -8.85
CA TRP A 411 14.11 8.68 -7.99
C TRP A 411 14.77 8.38 -6.65
N TYR A 412 15.59 9.30 -6.16
CA TYR A 412 16.26 9.14 -4.88
C TYR A 412 16.41 10.49 -4.18
N PRO A 413 16.32 10.51 -2.85
CA PRO A 413 16.60 11.70 -2.08
C PRO A 413 18.11 11.94 -2.15
N GLY A 414 18.51 12.99 -2.86
CA GLY A 414 19.77 13.64 -2.59
C GLY A 414 19.73 14.20 -1.17
N GLY A 415 20.77 13.94 -0.40
CA GLY A 415 21.04 14.58 0.88
C GLY A 415 21.16 16.09 0.74
N LEU A 416 21.50 16.77 1.84
CA LEU A 416 21.63 18.22 1.88
C LEU A 416 22.60 18.71 0.80
N TRP A 417 22.04 19.25 -0.27
CA TRP A 417 22.76 19.92 -1.34
C TRP A 417 22.93 21.38 -0.97
N PHE A 418 24.09 21.95 -1.28
CA PHE A 418 24.38 23.36 -1.04
C PHE A 418 24.53 24.01 -2.41
N ASN A 419 23.65 24.96 -2.72
CA ASN A 419 23.76 25.72 -3.95
C ASN A 419 24.96 26.68 -3.91
N ASP A 420 25.21 27.44 -4.98
CA ASP A 420 26.35 28.37 -5.05
C ASP A 420 26.26 29.50 -4.00
N ASP A 421 25.04 29.81 -3.54
CA ASP A 421 24.77 30.74 -2.45
C ASP A 421 24.93 30.10 -1.06
N GLY A 422 25.31 28.82 -1.01
CA GLY A 422 25.46 28.03 0.21
C GLY A 422 24.15 27.63 0.87
N VAL A 423 23.01 27.81 0.22
CA VAL A 423 21.72 27.49 0.82
C VAL A 423 21.51 25.98 0.82
N SER A 424 21.07 25.43 1.95
CA SER A 424 20.94 23.99 2.15
C SER A 424 19.56 23.49 1.73
N GLU A 425 19.55 22.56 0.77
CA GLU A 425 18.36 22.03 0.11
C GLU A 425 18.32 20.50 0.20
N ALA A 426 17.20 19.91 0.57
CA ALA A 426 16.92 18.53 0.23
C ALA A 426 16.58 18.46 -1.26
N VAL A 427 17.13 17.47 -1.96
CA VAL A 427 16.89 17.31 -3.40
C VAL A 427 16.23 15.97 -3.65
N LEU A 428 15.19 15.94 -4.48
CA LEU A 428 14.73 14.69 -5.10
C LEU A 428 15.32 14.62 -6.50
N SER A 429 16.31 13.74 -6.66
CA SER A 429 17.04 13.57 -7.91
C SER A 429 16.42 12.46 -8.75
N CYS A 430 16.52 12.61 -10.07
CA CYS A 430 16.06 11.62 -11.04
C CYS A 430 17.24 11.10 -11.87
N ALA A 431 17.26 9.81 -12.16
CA ALA A 431 18.30 9.16 -12.96
C ALA A 431 17.74 8.14 -13.95
N VAL A 432 18.50 7.91 -15.03
CA VAL A 432 18.32 6.75 -15.91
C VAL A 432 18.57 5.48 -15.09
N PRO A 433 17.65 4.50 -15.13
CA PRO A 433 17.79 3.28 -14.35
C PRO A 433 19.04 2.47 -14.69
N ALA A 434 19.63 1.82 -13.69
CA ALA A 434 20.91 1.10 -13.85
C ALA A 434 20.93 0.07 -15.01
N PRO A 435 19.88 -0.76 -15.24
CA PRO A 435 19.87 -1.69 -16.38
C PRO A 435 19.88 -1.01 -17.75
N LEU A 436 19.45 0.25 -17.83
CA LEU A 436 19.38 1.02 -19.08
C LEU A 436 20.57 1.97 -19.23
N ALA A 437 21.16 2.41 -18.11
CA ALA A 437 22.31 3.30 -18.07
C ALA A 437 23.52 2.72 -18.81
N ALA A 438 23.69 1.39 -18.81
CA ALA A 438 24.75 0.70 -19.55
C ALA A 438 24.71 0.94 -21.07
N PHE A 439 23.57 1.37 -21.62
CA PHE A 439 23.37 1.64 -23.05
C PHE A 439 23.42 3.14 -23.37
N THR A 440 23.72 3.99 -22.40
CA THR A 440 23.62 5.45 -22.56
C THR A 440 24.87 6.13 -22.05
N SER A 441 25.47 7.01 -22.86
CA SER A 441 26.47 7.97 -22.40
C SER A 441 25.80 9.14 -21.68
N ALA A 442 26.58 9.92 -20.92
CA ALA A 442 26.06 11.08 -20.19
C ALA A 442 25.33 12.10 -21.08
N ARG A 443 25.74 12.15 -22.35
CA ARG A 443 25.25 13.09 -23.35
C ARG A 443 24.07 12.56 -24.17
N ASP A 444 23.73 11.29 -23.98
CA ASP A 444 22.88 10.57 -24.93
C ASP A 444 21.39 10.73 -24.63
N VAL A 445 21.03 10.89 -23.36
CA VAL A 445 19.64 10.98 -22.94
C VAL A 445 19.40 12.42 -22.54
N VAL A 446 18.65 13.13 -23.38
CA VAL A 446 18.08 14.45 -23.05
C VAL A 446 16.58 14.25 -23.07
N GLY A 447 16.00 14.17 -21.88
CA GLY A 447 14.57 13.97 -21.70
C GLY A 447 14.04 14.85 -20.60
N VAL A 448 12.74 15.08 -20.63
CA VAL A 448 12.02 15.72 -19.55
C VAL A 448 11.07 14.69 -18.95
N VAL A 449 11.13 14.54 -17.63
CA VAL A 449 10.18 13.74 -16.86
C VAL A 449 9.40 14.65 -15.91
N SER A 450 8.13 14.33 -15.71
CA SER A 450 7.27 14.96 -14.73
C SER A 450 6.57 13.86 -13.95
N VAL A 451 6.55 13.99 -12.62
CA VAL A 451 5.79 13.11 -11.73
C VAL A 451 5.11 13.96 -10.66
N ALA A 452 3.93 13.55 -10.19
CA ALA A 452 3.33 14.21 -9.04
C ALA A 452 3.95 13.61 -7.76
N ALA A 453 4.75 14.39 -7.03
CA ALA A 453 5.39 13.91 -5.80
C ALA A 453 5.48 15.00 -4.73
N GLN A 454 5.60 14.59 -3.47
CA GLN A 454 5.88 15.46 -2.33
C GLN A 454 7.14 14.98 -1.64
N ILE A 455 8.10 15.86 -1.42
CA ILE A 455 9.24 15.61 -0.53
C ILE A 455 9.02 16.38 0.77
N SER A 456 9.20 15.71 1.90
CA SER A 456 9.14 16.30 3.24
C SER A 456 10.42 16.00 4.01
N VAL A 457 10.80 16.90 4.89
CA VAL A 457 11.93 16.76 5.85
C VAL A 457 11.36 16.92 7.25
N PHE A 458 11.73 16.01 8.16
CA PHE A 458 11.22 16.01 9.53
C PHE A 458 12.16 16.73 10.50
N ARG A 459 11.57 17.32 11.53
CA ARG A 459 12.25 17.79 12.73
C ARG A 459 11.69 17.10 13.97
N TRP A 460 12.49 17.10 15.03
CA TRP A 460 12.21 16.44 16.29
C TRP A 460 12.19 17.48 17.39
N ARG A 461 11.10 17.49 18.16
CA ARG A 461 10.96 18.34 19.34
C ARG A 461 10.93 17.48 20.58
N ALA A 462 11.67 17.91 21.61
CA ALA A 462 11.49 17.37 22.95
C ALA A 462 10.03 17.61 23.35
N GLY A 463 9.31 16.55 23.70
CA GLY A 463 7.95 16.69 24.22
C GLY A 463 7.99 17.60 25.43
N GLY A 464 7.40 18.79 25.30
CA GLY A 464 7.23 19.69 26.43
C GLY A 464 6.51 18.90 27.52
N ARG A 465 7.07 18.88 28.72
CA ARG A 465 6.40 18.34 29.90
C ARG A 465 5.07 19.06 29.96
N GLY A 466 3.96 18.38 29.66
CA GLY A 466 2.66 19.03 29.68
C GLY A 466 2.44 19.57 31.08
N ASP A 467 2.42 20.90 31.23
CA ASP A 467 2.35 21.62 32.52
C ASP A 467 1.01 21.42 33.28
N GLY A 468 0.30 20.30 33.05
CA GLY A 468 -1.06 20.06 33.51
C GLY A 468 -1.30 18.80 34.33
N ALA A 469 -0.29 18.01 34.71
CA ALA A 469 -0.49 16.80 35.51
C ALA A 469 0.47 16.73 36.70
N THR A 470 0.00 17.18 37.86
CA THR A 470 0.70 17.17 39.17
C THR A 470 0.69 15.80 39.85
N ASP A 471 0.79 14.69 39.11
CA ASP A 471 0.88 13.36 39.71
C ASP A 471 2.34 12.92 39.87
N ALA A 472 2.80 12.96 41.12
CA ALA A 472 4.19 12.84 41.55
C ALA A 472 4.78 11.41 41.52
N THR A 473 4.24 10.47 40.73
CA THR A 473 4.58 9.03 40.89
C THR A 473 5.22 8.33 39.68
N ALA A 474 5.59 9.04 38.60
CA ALA A 474 6.20 8.43 37.41
C ALA A 474 7.69 8.77 37.22
N ALA A 475 8.57 8.21 38.07
CA ALA A 475 10.02 8.32 37.93
C ALA A 475 10.59 7.20 37.02
N SER A 476 10.39 7.27 35.69
CA SER A 476 11.18 6.51 34.67
C SER A 476 10.66 6.72 33.21
N ALA A 477 9.80 7.69 32.91
CA ALA A 477 9.34 7.87 31.54
C ALA A 477 10.40 8.62 30.71
N THR A 478 11.05 7.94 29.77
CA THR A 478 11.86 8.58 28.73
C THR A 478 11.04 9.69 28.05
N PRO A 479 11.59 10.91 27.90
CA PRO A 479 10.86 12.02 27.30
C PRO A 479 10.39 11.62 25.90
N SER A 480 9.09 11.71 25.65
CA SER A 480 8.52 11.40 24.34
C SER A 480 9.00 12.43 23.33
N VAL A 481 9.78 12.00 22.33
CA VAL A 481 10.20 12.86 21.22
C VAL A 481 9.08 12.88 20.19
N ARG A 482 8.65 14.07 19.75
CA ARG A 482 7.61 14.21 18.73
C ARG A 482 8.25 14.51 17.37
N ARG A 483 7.89 13.70 16.36
CA ARG A 483 8.20 13.94 14.93
C ARG A 483 7.25 15.00 14.38
N GLU A 484 7.78 16.03 13.74
CA GLU A 484 7.01 17.07 13.04
C GLU A 484 7.54 17.26 11.60
N GLU A 485 6.66 17.57 10.65
CA GLU A 485 7.06 18.02 9.32
C GLU A 485 7.65 19.44 9.42
N ALA A 486 8.92 19.59 9.07
CA ALA A 486 9.65 20.86 9.18
C ALA A 486 9.55 21.67 7.90
N ALA A 487 9.70 21.00 6.77
CA ALA A 487 9.61 21.57 5.43
C ALA A 487 9.01 20.53 4.50
N SER A 488 8.19 20.98 3.55
CA SER A 488 7.63 20.12 2.51
C SER A 488 7.36 20.91 1.25
N LYS A 489 7.51 20.24 0.10
CA LYS A 489 7.16 20.80 -1.21
C LYS A 489 6.51 19.73 -2.07
N LYS A 490 5.35 20.10 -2.63
CA LYS A 490 4.63 19.32 -3.62
C LYS A 490 5.06 19.77 -5.01
N TYR A 491 5.36 18.81 -5.87
CA TYR A 491 5.66 18.97 -7.28
C TYR A 491 4.51 18.36 -8.06
N GLY A 492 3.98 19.11 -9.01
CA GLY A 492 2.88 18.70 -9.88
C GLY A 492 3.37 18.42 -11.30
N ASN A 493 2.41 18.22 -12.20
CA ASN A 493 2.70 17.83 -13.58
C ASN A 493 3.46 18.91 -14.38
N ASN A 494 3.42 20.16 -13.95
CA ASN A 494 4.16 21.26 -14.58
C ASN A 494 5.61 21.36 -14.10
N ASP A 495 5.97 20.65 -13.01
CA ASP A 495 7.33 20.62 -12.50
C ASP A 495 8.13 19.58 -13.25
N VAL A 496 8.99 20.05 -14.14
CA VAL A 496 9.76 19.20 -15.04
C VAL A 496 11.18 18.99 -14.53
N VAL A 497 11.66 17.76 -14.66
CA VAL A 497 13.04 17.37 -14.36
C VAL A 497 13.70 16.93 -15.66
N THR A 498 14.80 17.58 -16.02
CA THR A 498 15.69 17.12 -17.09
C THR A 498 16.47 15.88 -16.63
N VAL A 499 16.30 14.78 -17.35
CA VAL A 499 17.07 13.57 -17.15
C VAL A 499 18.26 13.62 -18.10
N THR A 500 19.46 13.67 -17.54
CA THR A 500 20.73 13.42 -18.23
C THR A 500 21.36 12.18 -17.64
N SER A 501 21.97 11.35 -18.47
CA SER A 501 22.72 10.21 -17.94
C SER A 501 24.04 10.77 -17.35
N GLY A 502 24.54 10.19 -16.24
CA GLY A 502 25.91 10.39 -15.74
C GLY A 502 26.42 11.81 -15.41
N VAL A 503 25.94 12.45 -14.32
CA VAL A 503 26.80 12.99 -13.22
C VAL A 503 26.08 14.00 -12.32
N THR A 504 25.03 14.68 -12.75
CA THR A 504 24.15 15.45 -11.87
C THR A 504 22.79 15.54 -12.55
N GLY A 505 21.90 14.60 -12.25
CA GLY A 505 20.51 14.72 -12.68
C GLY A 505 19.98 16.05 -12.19
N SER A 506 19.22 16.77 -13.02
CA SER A 506 18.43 17.85 -12.46
C SER A 506 17.48 17.24 -11.42
N GLY A 507 17.15 18.01 -10.40
CA GLY A 507 16.42 17.50 -9.25
C GLY A 507 15.55 18.59 -8.68
N TRP A 508 14.49 18.15 -8.05
CA TRP A 508 13.56 19.01 -7.34
C TRP A 508 14.13 19.41 -5.99
N ARG A 509 14.13 20.71 -5.72
CA ARG A 509 14.80 21.28 -4.54
C ARG A 509 13.79 21.76 -3.50
N LEU A 510 14.01 21.36 -2.26
CA LEU A 510 13.29 21.76 -1.05
C LEU A 510 14.27 22.46 -0.11
N LEU A 511 14.02 23.73 0.16
CA LEU A 511 14.81 24.51 1.10
C LEU A 511 14.65 23.98 2.53
N ILE A 512 15.76 23.62 3.20
CA ILE A 512 15.76 23.19 4.61
C ILE A 512 16.23 24.34 5.51
N LEU A 513 17.36 24.96 5.18
CA LEU A 513 17.95 26.05 5.96
C LEU A 513 17.98 27.32 5.10
N GLY A 514 17.27 28.37 5.51
CA GLY A 514 17.22 29.65 4.80
C GLY A 514 18.48 30.52 4.93
N LYS A 515 19.63 29.95 5.28
CA LYS A 515 20.89 30.70 5.46
C LYS A 515 21.95 30.21 4.49
N SER A 516 22.69 31.15 3.90
CA SER A 516 23.88 30.90 3.08
C SER A 516 25.00 30.28 3.92
N ILE A 517 25.41 29.08 3.55
CA ILE A 517 26.38 28.22 4.21
C ILE A 517 27.35 27.65 3.18
N ARG A 518 28.64 28.00 3.28
CA ARG A 518 29.66 27.44 2.37
C ARG A 518 30.15 26.08 2.85
N LYS A 519 30.27 25.11 1.93
CA LYS A 519 31.03 23.88 2.15
C LYS A 519 32.52 24.20 2.17
N GLU A 520 33.15 24.04 3.32
CA GLU A 520 34.58 24.26 3.54
C GLU A 520 35.05 23.37 4.70
N ALA A 521 36.36 23.20 4.88
CA ALA A 521 36.88 22.35 5.95
C ALA A 521 36.34 22.82 7.33
N GLY A 522 35.82 21.88 8.11
CA GLY A 522 35.19 22.14 9.39
C GLY A 522 33.75 22.66 9.30
N ALA A 523 33.12 22.62 8.12
CA ALA A 523 31.71 22.93 7.97
C ALA A 523 30.83 22.01 8.81
N SER A 524 31.19 20.73 8.99
CA SER A 524 30.42 19.82 9.85
C SER A 524 30.31 20.36 11.28
N THR A 525 31.40 20.87 11.85
CA THR A 525 31.43 21.39 13.23
C THR A 525 30.50 22.60 13.40
N ARG A 526 30.35 23.41 12.35
CA ARG A 526 29.46 24.57 12.36
C ARG A 526 27.99 24.22 12.09
N LEU A 527 27.74 23.20 11.26
CA LEU A 527 26.40 22.92 10.73
C LEU A 527 25.66 21.81 11.44
N MET A 528 26.38 20.82 11.97
CA MET A 528 25.76 19.74 12.73
C MET A 528 24.93 20.25 13.92
N PRO A 529 25.35 21.29 14.67
CA PRO A 529 24.49 21.89 15.70
C PRO A 529 23.20 22.52 15.15
N LEU A 530 23.24 23.12 13.95
CA LEU A 530 22.05 23.70 13.31
C LEU A 530 21.09 22.63 12.80
N LEU A 531 21.63 21.47 12.42
CA LEU A 531 20.87 20.31 11.99
C LEU A 531 20.40 19.44 13.16
N ALA A 532 20.86 19.67 14.38
CA ALA A 532 20.48 18.89 15.56
C ALA A 532 18.95 18.72 15.72
N PRO A 533 18.09 19.74 15.47
CA PRO A 533 16.64 19.56 15.53
C PRO A 533 16.07 18.63 14.45
N TYR A 534 16.83 18.35 13.38
CA TYR A 534 16.43 17.48 12.27
C TYR A 534 17.00 16.06 12.41
N LEU A 535 17.86 15.85 13.40
CA LEU A 535 18.51 14.57 13.66
C LEU A 535 17.82 13.85 14.82
N HIS A 536 17.48 12.58 14.61
CA HIS A 536 17.04 11.68 15.66
C HIS A 536 17.79 10.37 15.53
N ASP A 537 18.36 9.89 16.64
CA ASP A 537 19.24 8.72 16.67
C ASP A 537 20.35 8.76 15.60
N GLY A 538 20.92 9.94 15.39
CA GLY A 538 21.97 10.19 14.41
C GLY A 538 21.51 10.09 12.95
N LYS A 539 20.22 10.29 12.67
CA LYS A 539 19.64 10.21 11.32
C LYS A 539 18.88 11.48 10.97
N LEU A 540 19.19 12.05 9.81
CA LEU A 540 18.31 13.02 9.15
C LEU A 540 17.24 12.22 8.41
N SER A 541 15.97 12.51 8.66
CA SER A 541 14.86 11.76 8.08
C SER A 541 13.87 12.66 7.35
N GLY A 542 13.25 12.12 6.30
CA GLY A 542 12.14 12.73 5.61
C GLY A 542 11.25 11.69 4.97
N SER A 543 10.33 12.11 4.11
CA SER A 543 9.49 11.20 3.32
C SER A 543 9.37 11.67 1.87
N VAL A 544 9.16 10.73 0.96
CA VAL A 544 8.74 11.00 -0.43
C VAL A 544 7.39 10.32 -0.66
N THR A 545 6.40 11.06 -1.16
CA THR A 545 5.06 10.54 -1.45
C THR A 545 4.72 10.80 -2.91
N PHE A 546 4.32 9.77 -3.66
CA PHE A 546 3.79 9.93 -5.02
C PHE A 546 2.27 10.11 -4.99
N TRP A 547 1.74 10.92 -5.91
CA TRP A 547 0.31 11.21 -6.00
C TRP A 547 -0.26 10.70 -7.33
N SER A 548 -1.56 10.35 -7.32
CA SER A 548 -2.30 10.14 -8.56
C SER A 548 -2.39 11.47 -9.31
N GLN A 549 -2.27 11.39 -10.63
CA GLN A 549 -2.46 12.54 -11.52
C GLN A 549 -3.91 12.99 -11.59
#